data_AF-A0A246U140-F1
#
_entry.id   AF-A0A246U140-F1
#
_cell.length_a   1.000
_cell.length_b   1.000
_cell.length_c   1.000
_cell.angle_alpha   90.00
_cell.angle_beta   90.00
_cell.angle_gamma   90.00
#
_symmetry.space_group_name_H-M   'P 1'
#
loop_
_entity.id
_entity.type
_entity.pdbx_description
1 polymer ?
#
loop_
_entity_poly.entity_id
_entity_poly.type
_entity_poly.pdbx_seq_one_letter_code
_entity_poly.pdbx_strand_id
1 'polypeptide(L)'
;MRVLQLLIAPVLLVLLTSCVTTRTDPRLIAALQKTSVREIRVEMAPDIKTFGFPGKSDPQVAEAVRTLHATMSKELIGLPGGPAAGRLVVTLHVFDVSTKQARIIGGHDSLIDGTVRLENAKTGELIAEAQNIHGEDLSMRGSGYGVIVAVAINAATTAGAPDVLVQRLSTSFTRKVKTWLTQK
;
A
#
# COMPACT_ATOMS: atom_id res chain seq x y z
N MET A 1 -56.73 -21.89 -27.76
CA MET A 1 -55.81 -22.08 -26.62
C MET A 1 -54.40 -21.72 -27.06
N ARG A 2 -53.76 -20.84 -26.28
CA ARG A 2 -52.29 -20.71 -26.11
C ARG A 2 -51.49 -20.04 -27.23
N VAL A 3 -51.71 -18.73 -27.33
CA VAL A 3 -50.64 -17.74 -27.57
C VAL A 3 -49.72 -17.79 -26.33
N LEU A 4 -48.79 -18.74 -26.29
CA LEU A 4 -47.81 -18.83 -25.20
C LEU A 4 -46.62 -19.70 -25.64
N GLN A 5 -45.68 -19.10 -26.37
CA GLN A 5 -44.25 -19.45 -26.34
C GLN A 5 -43.49 -18.37 -27.13
N LEU A 6 -43.68 -17.14 -26.65
CA LEU A 6 -42.91 -15.95 -26.99
C LEU A 6 -41.47 -16.11 -26.48
N LEU A 7 -40.51 -15.73 -27.34
CA LEU A 7 -39.37 -14.88 -26.98
C LEU A 7 -38.40 -15.40 -25.89
N ILE A 8 -37.75 -16.55 -26.11
CA ILE A 8 -36.65 -17.01 -25.22
C ILE A 8 -35.33 -17.17 -26.01
N ALA A 9 -35.05 -16.29 -26.98
CA ALA A 9 -33.87 -16.47 -27.86
C ALA A 9 -32.91 -15.28 -28.04
N PRO A 10 -33.17 -14.02 -27.61
CA PRO A 10 -32.10 -13.02 -27.67
C PRO A 10 -31.91 -12.15 -26.40
N VAL A 11 -32.30 -12.61 -25.21
CA VAL A 11 -32.15 -11.81 -23.96
C VAL A 11 -30.86 -12.13 -23.18
N LEU A 12 -30.12 -13.18 -23.55
CA LEU A 12 -28.91 -13.60 -22.83
C LEU A 12 -27.62 -12.96 -23.37
N LEU A 13 -27.65 -11.66 -23.72
CA LEU A 13 -26.46 -10.92 -24.18
C LEU A 13 -26.20 -9.60 -23.42
N VAL A 14 -26.86 -9.35 -22.27
CA VAL A 14 -26.78 -8.04 -21.57
C VAL A 14 -26.30 -8.11 -20.12
N LEU A 15 -26.04 -9.29 -19.54
CA LEU A 15 -25.70 -9.40 -18.10
C LEU A 15 -24.23 -9.64 -17.77
N LEU A 16 -23.32 -9.41 -18.72
CA LEU A 16 -21.89 -9.24 -18.42
C LEU A 16 -21.51 -7.75 -18.46
N THR A 17 -22.35 -6.89 -17.89
CA THR A 17 -21.83 -5.69 -17.22
C THR A 17 -21.04 -6.17 -16.03
N SER A 18 -19.80 -6.56 -16.29
CA SER A 18 -18.76 -6.61 -15.28
C SER A 18 -18.83 -5.28 -14.53
N CYS A 19 -19.33 -5.33 -13.30
CA CYS A 19 -19.03 -4.34 -12.28
C CYS A 19 -17.52 -4.45 -12.01
N VAL A 20 -16.72 -3.96 -12.96
CA VAL A 20 -15.35 -3.62 -12.72
C VAL A 20 -15.43 -2.36 -11.86
N THR A 21 -15.35 -2.55 -10.55
CA THR A 21 -15.31 -1.50 -9.52
C THR A 21 -13.99 -0.71 -9.56
N THR A 22 -13.47 -0.43 -10.76
CA THR A 22 -12.44 0.60 -11.03
C THR A 22 -13.10 1.90 -11.47
N ARG A 23 -14.20 2.29 -10.82
CA ARG A 23 -14.77 3.62 -10.96
C ARG A 23 -14.29 4.45 -9.77
N THR A 24 -13.18 5.15 -9.94
CA THR A 24 -12.71 6.16 -8.99
C THR A 24 -13.88 7.11 -8.71
N ASP A 25 -14.40 7.11 -7.48
CA ASP A 25 -15.59 7.89 -7.13
C ASP A 25 -15.26 9.39 -7.29
N PRO A 26 -15.95 10.14 -8.16
CA PRO A 26 -15.73 11.58 -8.31
C PRO A 26 -15.89 12.36 -7.01
N ARG A 27 -16.69 11.85 -6.06
CA ARG A 27 -16.86 12.43 -4.73
C ARG A 27 -15.60 12.27 -3.88
N LEU A 28 -14.93 11.11 -3.99
CA LEU A 28 -13.66 10.85 -3.32
C LEU A 28 -12.57 11.80 -3.85
N ILE A 29 -12.46 11.95 -5.17
CA ILE A 29 -11.49 12.87 -5.80
C ILE A 29 -11.73 14.32 -5.33
N ALA A 30 -12.99 14.76 -5.35
CA ALA A 30 -13.35 16.10 -4.90
C ALA A 30 -13.07 16.32 -3.40
N ALA A 31 -13.27 15.30 -2.56
CA ALA A 31 -12.97 15.35 -1.13
C ALA A 31 -11.46 15.40 -0.86
N LEU A 32 -10.68 14.62 -1.61
CA LEU A 32 -9.21 14.62 -1.55
C LEU A 32 -8.66 15.99 -1.96
N GLN A 33 -9.11 16.56 -3.08
CA GLN A 33 -8.63 17.87 -3.59
C GLN A 33 -8.88 19.03 -2.63
N LYS A 34 -9.90 18.95 -1.77
CA LYS A 34 -10.20 19.99 -0.77
C LYS A 34 -9.35 19.88 0.50
N THR A 35 -8.60 18.81 0.63
CA THR A 35 -7.82 18.50 1.82
C THR A 35 -6.32 18.49 1.51
N SER A 36 -5.50 18.80 2.51
CA SER A 36 -4.05 18.70 2.45
C SER A 36 -3.55 18.01 3.70
N VAL A 37 -2.70 17.01 3.56
CA VAL A 37 -2.09 16.30 4.68
C VAL A 37 -1.19 17.26 5.45
N ARG A 38 -1.49 17.47 6.72
CA ARG A 38 -0.74 18.33 7.66
C ARG A 38 -0.19 17.56 8.85
N GLU A 39 -0.82 16.46 9.20
CA GLU A 39 -0.38 15.54 10.25
C GLU A 39 -0.38 14.12 9.69
N ILE A 40 0.60 13.31 10.10
CA ILE A 40 0.65 11.89 9.79
C ILE A 40 0.77 11.12 11.10
N ARG A 41 -0.12 10.16 11.30
CA ARG A 41 -0.10 9.22 12.41
C ARG A 41 0.05 7.82 11.85
N VAL A 42 1.07 7.10 12.31
CA VAL A 42 1.28 5.69 11.99
C VAL A 42 0.94 4.88 13.22
N GLU A 43 0.02 3.95 13.06
CA GLU A 43 -0.49 3.05 14.09
C GLU A 43 -0.21 1.61 13.65
N MET A 44 0.09 0.74 14.60
CA MET A 44 0.20 -0.69 14.35
C MET A 44 -1.09 -1.36 14.77
N ALA A 45 -1.63 -2.24 13.92
CA ALA A 45 -2.73 -3.10 14.31
C ALA A 45 -2.30 -4.00 15.48
N PRO A 46 -3.21 -4.35 16.40
CA PRO A 46 -2.89 -5.18 17.56
C PRO A 46 -2.38 -6.58 17.17
N ASP A 47 -2.72 -7.04 15.97
CA ASP A 47 -2.37 -8.33 15.38
C ASP A 47 -1.33 -8.21 14.24
N ILE A 48 -0.52 -7.14 14.25
CA ILE A 48 0.47 -6.89 13.20
C ILE A 48 1.37 -8.10 12.95
N LYS A 49 1.49 -8.50 11.68
CA LYS A 49 2.36 -9.60 11.27
C LYS A 49 3.76 -9.08 10.95
N THR A 50 4.75 -9.55 11.71
CA THR A 50 6.18 -9.31 11.48
C THR A 50 6.88 -10.65 11.25
N PHE A 51 7.01 -11.11 9.99
CA PHE A 51 7.57 -12.45 9.71
C PHE A 51 9.11 -12.50 9.86
N GLY A 52 9.80 -11.36 9.89
CA GLY A 52 11.25 -11.26 10.11
C GLY A 52 11.74 -11.15 11.56
N PHE A 53 10.85 -10.96 12.55
CA PHE A 53 11.24 -10.71 13.95
C PHE A 53 10.38 -11.52 14.93
N PRO A 54 10.73 -12.79 15.24
CA PRO A 54 9.94 -13.58 16.18
C PRO A 54 10.06 -13.02 17.61
N GLY A 55 8.92 -12.63 18.18
CA GLY A 55 8.71 -12.56 19.63
C GLY A 55 9.37 -11.41 20.40
N LYS A 56 9.81 -10.34 19.74
CA LYS A 56 10.29 -9.15 20.45
C LYS A 56 9.42 -7.95 20.11
N SER A 57 8.93 -7.29 21.15
CA SER A 57 8.72 -5.85 21.14
C SER A 57 10.09 -5.19 20.90
N ASP A 58 10.50 -5.21 19.64
CA ASP A 58 11.89 -4.98 19.22
C ASP A 58 12.07 -3.48 18.93
N PRO A 59 13.07 -2.81 19.52
CA PRO A 59 13.47 -1.45 19.13
C PRO A 59 13.60 -1.26 17.61
N GLN A 60 13.90 -2.34 16.89
CA GLN A 60 13.96 -2.38 15.43
C GLN A 60 12.61 -2.10 14.73
N VAL A 61 11.49 -2.57 15.27
CA VAL A 61 10.16 -2.27 14.73
C VAL A 61 9.81 -0.81 14.95
N ALA A 62 10.12 -0.27 16.14
CA ALA A 62 9.92 1.14 16.43
C ALA A 62 10.75 2.05 15.51
N GLU A 63 12.00 1.69 15.24
CA GLU A 63 12.87 2.43 14.32
C GLU A 63 12.41 2.32 12.86
N ALA A 64 11.90 1.15 12.47
CA ALA A 64 11.33 0.98 11.14
C ALA A 64 10.04 1.80 10.94
N VAL A 65 9.18 1.86 11.94
CA VAL A 65 7.99 2.74 11.95
C VAL A 65 8.39 4.22 11.93
N ARG A 66 9.45 4.61 12.65
CA ARG A 66 10.00 5.97 12.57
C ARG A 66 10.52 6.30 11.17
N THR A 67 11.20 5.36 10.54
CA THR A 67 11.70 5.53 9.16
C THR A 67 10.55 5.68 8.17
N LEU A 68 9.48 4.89 8.32
CA LEU A 68 8.26 5.03 7.54
C LEU A 68 7.62 6.40 7.78
N HIS A 69 7.42 6.80 9.03
CA HIS A 69 6.83 8.09 9.39
C HIS A 69 7.63 9.27 8.82
N ALA A 70 8.96 9.24 8.94
CA ALA A 70 9.84 10.27 8.39
C ALA A 70 9.75 10.34 6.85
N THR A 71 9.74 9.18 6.18
CA THR A 71 9.60 9.10 4.72
C THR A 71 8.26 9.66 4.26
N MET A 72 7.16 9.27 4.92
CA MET A 72 5.82 9.78 4.63
C MET A 72 5.71 11.28 4.90
N SER A 73 6.25 11.76 6.02
CA SER A 73 6.21 13.18 6.38
C SER A 73 6.94 14.04 5.35
N LYS A 74 8.07 13.54 4.84
CA LYS A 74 8.84 14.22 3.79
C LYS A 74 8.08 14.29 2.47
N GLU A 75 7.37 13.24 2.07
CA GLU A 75 6.80 13.12 0.73
C GLU A 75 5.32 13.48 0.61
N LEU A 76 4.55 13.36 1.69
CA LEU A 76 3.08 13.44 1.66
C LEU A 76 2.53 14.73 2.27
N ILE A 77 3.26 15.39 3.17
CA ILE A 77 2.83 16.67 3.75
C ILE A 77 2.60 17.68 2.62
N GLY A 78 1.47 18.36 2.67
CA GLY A 78 1.05 19.31 1.63
C GLY A 78 0.20 18.66 0.53
N LEU A 79 0.24 17.35 0.32
CA LEU A 79 -0.56 16.69 -0.73
C LEU A 79 -2.01 16.41 -0.27
N PRO A 80 -2.99 16.39 -1.20
CA PRO A 80 -2.89 16.82 -2.60
C PRO A 80 -2.86 18.35 -2.80
N GLY A 81 -3.10 19.16 -1.76
CA GLY A 81 -2.91 20.62 -1.82
C GLY A 81 -4.13 21.47 -1.47
N GLY A 82 -5.17 20.88 -0.87
CA GLY A 82 -6.39 21.60 -0.51
C GLY A 82 -6.27 22.53 0.72
N PRO A 83 -7.23 23.44 0.89
CA PRO A 83 -7.24 24.39 2.01
C PRO A 83 -7.58 23.76 3.36
N ALA A 84 -8.27 22.61 3.40
CA ALA A 84 -8.60 21.94 4.64
C ALA A 84 -7.40 21.16 5.20
N ALA A 85 -7.13 21.31 6.49
CA ALA A 85 -6.07 20.56 7.17
C ALA A 85 -6.54 19.12 7.41
N GLY A 86 -5.84 18.16 6.81
CA GLY A 86 -6.08 16.73 6.95
C GLY A 86 -5.04 16.06 7.85
N ARG A 87 -5.48 15.05 8.59
CA ARG A 87 -4.65 14.09 9.31
C ARG A 87 -4.68 12.76 8.58
N LEU A 88 -3.52 12.27 8.17
CA LEU A 88 -3.37 10.97 7.54
C LEU A 88 -3.10 9.92 8.62
N VAL A 89 -4.04 9.03 8.87
CA VAL A 89 -3.90 7.90 9.80
C VAL A 89 -3.59 6.65 8.99
N VAL A 90 -2.49 6.00 9.32
CA VAL A 90 -1.97 4.81 8.63
C VAL A 90 -1.96 3.68 9.63
N THR A 91 -2.81 2.69 9.44
CA THR A 91 -2.86 1.50 10.30
C THR A 91 -2.16 0.35 9.58
N LEU A 92 -1.04 -0.11 10.13
CA LEU A 92 -0.23 -1.18 9.58
C LEU A 92 -0.75 -2.54 10.05
N HIS A 93 -1.06 -3.43 9.11
CA HIS A 93 -1.49 -4.81 9.35
C HIS A 93 -0.34 -5.80 9.15
N VAL A 94 0.56 -5.48 8.22
CA VAL A 94 1.78 -6.25 7.96
C VAL A 94 2.94 -5.27 7.87
N PHE A 95 4.03 -5.57 8.56
CA PHE A 95 5.30 -4.88 8.38
C PHE A 95 6.42 -5.92 8.47
N ASP A 96 6.77 -6.46 7.31
CA ASP A 96 7.71 -7.55 7.21
C ASP A 96 8.96 -7.15 6.41
N VAL A 97 10.11 -7.26 7.07
CA VAL A 97 11.41 -6.99 6.46
C VAL A 97 12.18 -8.29 6.41
N SER A 98 12.26 -8.88 5.23
CA SER A 98 13.00 -10.11 5.00
C SER A 98 14.49 -9.93 5.28
N THR A 99 15.08 -10.90 5.99
CA THR A 99 16.49 -10.88 6.36
C THR A 99 17.38 -11.09 5.14
N LYS A 100 18.64 -10.62 5.23
CA LYS A 100 19.63 -10.82 4.17
C LYS A 100 19.79 -12.30 3.78
N GLN A 101 19.81 -13.20 4.77
CA GLN A 101 19.93 -14.64 4.54
C GLN A 101 18.67 -15.22 3.89
N ALA A 102 17.47 -14.81 4.34
CA ALA A 102 16.21 -15.23 3.74
C ALA A 102 16.08 -14.76 2.28
N ARG A 103 16.53 -13.54 1.96
CA ARG A 103 16.57 -13.03 0.58
C ARG A 103 17.51 -13.82 -0.32
N ILE A 104 18.72 -14.13 0.16
CA ILE A 104 19.75 -14.81 -0.65
C ILE A 104 19.41 -16.28 -0.87
N ILE A 105 18.90 -16.97 0.16
CA ILE A 105 18.70 -18.43 0.13
C ILE A 105 17.31 -18.78 -0.40
N GLY A 106 16.27 -18.03 0.00
CA GLY A 106 14.87 -18.37 -0.28
C GLY A 106 14.14 -17.40 -1.21
N GLY A 107 14.76 -16.28 -1.61
CA GLY A 107 14.09 -15.27 -2.42
C GLY A 107 12.92 -14.59 -1.69
N HIS A 108 12.98 -14.47 -0.37
CA HIS A 108 11.89 -13.88 0.43
C HIS A 108 11.81 -12.36 0.26
N ASP A 109 10.64 -11.83 -0.09
CA ASP A 109 10.39 -10.40 -0.27
C ASP A 109 10.09 -9.67 1.04
N SER A 110 10.17 -8.34 1.04
CA SER A 110 9.69 -7.50 2.16
C SER A 110 8.38 -6.83 1.77
N LEU A 111 7.46 -6.72 2.73
CA LEU A 111 6.06 -6.37 2.50
C LEU A 111 5.57 -5.41 3.60
N ILE A 112 4.83 -4.38 3.22
CA ILE A 112 4.02 -3.57 4.13
C ILE A 112 2.59 -3.57 3.60
N ASP A 113 1.64 -3.93 4.47
CA ASP A 113 0.23 -3.78 4.20
C ASP A 113 -0.42 -2.91 5.27
N GLY A 114 -1.30 -2.01 4.83
CA GLY A 114 -2.02 -1.14 5.74
C GLY A 114 -3.29 -0.55 5.17
N THR A 115 -4.10 -0.04 6.08
CA THR A 115 -5.22 0.84 5.78
C THR A 115 -4.77 2.29 5.95
N VAL A 116 -5.18 3.16 5.02
CA VAL A 116 -4.89 4.58 5.09
C VAL A 116 -6.18 5.36 5.12
N ARG A 117 -6.31 6.24 6.12
CA ARG A 117 -7.46 7.10 6.33
C ARG A 117 -7.02 8.55 6.31
N LEU A 118 -7.72 9.38 5.56
CA LEU A 118 -7.61 10.83 5.63
C LEU A 118 -8.77 11.35 6.45
N GLU A 119 -8.46 12.04 7.53
CA GLU A 119 -9.42 12.64 8.43
C GLU A 119 -9.29 14.16 8.41
N ASN A 120 -10.35 14.88 8.76
CA ASN A 120 -10.25 16.29 9.08
C ASN A 120 -9.46 16.44 10.39
N ALA A 121 -8.36 17.19 10.38
CA ALA A 121 -7.49 17.33 11.55
C ALA A 121 -8.18 17.99 12.76
N LYS A 122 -9.20 18.82 12.53
CA LYS A 122 -9.94 19.52 13.61
C LYS A 122 -11.09 18.67 14.18
N THR A 123 -11.85 18.01 13.33
CA THR A 123 -13.09 17.32 13.73
C THR A 123 -12.93 15.81 13.87
N GLY A 124 -11.88 15.21 13.31
CA GLY A 124 -11.70 13.77 13.25
C GLY A 124 -12.64 13.07 12.25
N GLU A 125 -13.40 13.84 11.46
CA GLU A 125 -14.31 13.30 10.45
C GLU A 125 -13.52 12.57 9.34
N LEU A 126 -13.94 11.36 8.99
CA LEU A 126 -13.34 10.61 7.88
C LEU A 126 -13.68 11.28 6.55
N ILE A 127 -12.64 11.66 5.80
CA ILE A 127 -12.73 12.27 4.47
C ILE A 127 -12.61 11.19 3.40
N ALA A 128 -11.65 10.28 3.58
CA ALA A 128 -11.34 9.24 2.61
C ALA A 128 -10.65 8.05 3.30
N GLU A 129 -10.87 6.85 2.77
CA GLU A 129 -10.19 5.64 3.21
C GLU A 129 -9.75 4.81 2.01
N ALA A 130 -8.55 4.25 2.08
CA ALA A 130 -8.08 3.17 1.22
C ALA A 130 -7.72 1.97 2.08
N GLN A 131 -8.37 0.86 1.79
CA GLN A 131 -8.03 -0.45 2.34
C GLN A 131 -7.00 -1.13 1.44
N ASN A 132 -6.14 -1.96 2.03
CA ASN A 132 -5.17 -2.79 1.31
C ASN A 132 -4.14 -1.98 0.50
N ILE A 133 -3.58 -0.91 1.08
CA ILE A 133 -2.39 -0.30 0.49
C ILE A 133 -1.21 -1.26 0.68
N HIS A 134 -0.69 -1.75 -0.44
CA HIS A 134 0.37 -2.76 -0.48
C HIS A 134 1.68 -2.15 -0.99
N GLY A 135 2.71 -2.16 -0.15
CA GLY A 135 4.08 -1.80 -0.49
C GLY A 135 4.98 -3.03 -0.47
N GLU A 136 5.80 -3.20 -1.50
CA GLU A 136 6.69 -4.35 -1.64
C GLU A 136 8.12 -3.92 -2.00
N ASP A 137 9.10 -4.70 -1.55
CA ASP A 137 10.48 -4.67 -2.04
C ASP A 137 10.91 -6.10 -2.39
N LEU A 138 10.94 -6.39 -3.70
CA LEU A 138 11.28 -7.70 -4.24
C LEU A 138 12.77 -8.01 -4.04
N SER A 139 13.04 -9.23 -3.58
CA SER A 139 14.37 -9.83 -3.42
C SER A 139 15.09 -10.05 -4.75
N MET A 140 14.34 -10.21 -5.85
CA MET A 140 14.86 -10.43 -7.19
C MET A 140 14.20 -9.46 -8.19
N ARG A 141 15.01 -8.73 -8.97
CA ARG A 141 14.53 -7.92 -10.10
C ARG A 141 14.98 -8.58 -11.40
N GLY A 142 14.07 -9.28 -12.08
CA GLY A 142 14.30 -9.82 -13.43
C GLY A 142 13.61 -11.17 -13.68
N SER A 143 12.48 -11.15 -14.38
CA SER A 143 11.93 -12.32 -15.09
C SER A 143 12.21 -12.17 -16.59
N GLY A 144 13.44 -12.50 -17.00
CA GLY A 144 13.87 -12.55 -18.39
C GLY A 144 14.92 -13.64 -18.58
N TYR A 145 14.82 -14.40 -19.66
CA TYR A 145 15.61 -15.59 -20.00
C TYR A 145 17.15 -15.38 -19.94
N GLY A 146 17.75 -15.50 -18.75
CA GLY A 146 19.21 -15.40 -18.51
C GLY A 146 19.64 -15.86 -17.10
N VAL A 147 18.99 -16.91 -16.58
CA VAL A 147 18.57 -17.03 -15.17
C VAL A 147 19.60 -17.50 -14.13
N ILE A 148 20.86 -17.87 -14.43
CA ILE A 148 21.70 -18.47 -13.37
C ILE A 148 22.78 -17.53 -12.81
N VAL A 149 23.36 -16.63 -13.61
CA VAL A 149 24.46 -15.76 -13.14
C VAL A 149 23.96 -14.39 -12.63
N ALA A 150 22.86 -13.87 -13.20
CA ALA A 150 22.26 -12.61 -12.73
C ALA A 150 21.58 -12.72 -11.36
N VAL A 151 21.11 -13.92 -10.99
CA VAL A 151 20.35 -14.17 -9.75
C VAL A 151 21.23 -14.03 -8.50
N ALA A 152 22.47 -14.54 -8.52
CA ALA A 152 23.37 -14.44 -7.37
C ALA A 152 23.91 -13.02 -7.14
N ILE A 153 24.18 -12.26 -8.21
CA ILE A 153 24.69 -10.89 -8.13
C ILE A 153 23.58 -9.91 -7.73
N ASN A 154 22.35 -10.11 -8.23
CA ASN A 154 21.20 -9.31 -7.80
C ASN A 154 20.83 -9.58 -6.35
N ALA A 155 20.80 -10.84 -5.89
CA ALA A 155 20.45 -11.15 -4.51
C ALA A 155 21.43 -10.51 -3.50
N ALA A 156 22.73 -10.46 -3.79
CA ALA A 156 23.72 -9.81 -2.92
C ALA A 156 23.60 -8.26 -2.90
N THR A 157 23.14 -7.65 -3.99
CA THR A 157 22.94 -6.18 -4.10
C THR A 157 21.54 -5.73 -3.65
N THR A 158 20.52 -6.57 -3.78
CA THR A 158 19.16 -6.33 -3.28
C THR A 158 19.05 -6.58 -1.79
N ALA A 159 19.74 -7.59 -1.25
CA ALA A 159 19.75 -7.95 0.17
C ALA A 159 20.58 -7.01 1.05
N GLY A 160 20.52 -5.70 0.78
CA GLY A 160 21.25 -4.65 1.50
C GLY A 160 21.06 -4.68 3.02
N ALA A 161 21.73 -3.78 3.73
CA ALA A 161 21.58 -3.68 5.18
C ALA A 161 20.10 -3.51 5.57
N PRO A 162 19.65 -4.03 6.73
CA PRO A 162 18.26 -3.94 7.18
C PRO A 162 17.65 -2.54 7.05
N ASP A 163 18.40 -1.49 7.41
CA ASP A 163 17.96 -0.09 7.31
C ASP A 163 17.68 0.34 5.86
N VAL A 164 18.47 -0.14 4.91
CA VAL A 164 18.28 0.13 3.48
C VAL A 164 17.00 -0.55 2.97
N LEU A 165 16.71 -1.77 3.45
CA LEU A 165 15.48 -2.49 3.10
C LEU A 165 14.25 -1.79 3.66
N VAL A 166 14.30 -1.39 4.93
CA VAL A 166 13.26 -0.58 5.59
C VAL A 166 13.01 0.71 4.82
N GLN A 167 14.06 1.42 4.40
CA GLN A 167 13.93 2.66 3.64
C GLN A 167 13.27 2.43 2.26
N ARG A 168 13.69 1.40 1.52
CA ARG A 168 13.10 1.06 0.21
C ARG A 168 11.63 0.68 0.34
N LEU A 169 11.31 -0.15 1.33
CA LEU A 169 9.96 -0.60 1.60
C LEU A 169 9.06 0.57 2.02
N SER A 170 9.56 1.44 2.90
CA SER A 170 8.88 2.68 3.30
C SER A 170 8.63 3.60 2.11
N THR A 171 9.59 3.72 1.20
CA THR A 171 9.45 4.50 -0.04
C THR A 171 8.42 3.89 -0.98
N SER A 172 8.39 2.55 -1.11
CA SER A 172 7.42 1.81 -1.92
C SER A 172 5.99 2.05 -1.43
N PHE A 173 5.75 1.85 -0.12
CA PHE A 173 4.46 2.11 0.51
C PHE A 173 4.06 3.58 0.39
N THR A 174 4.95 4.51 0.73
CA THR A 174 4.70 5.96 0.64
C THR A 174 4.30 6.38 -0.78
N ARG A 175 4.91 5.80 -1.81
CA ARG A 175 4.54 6.04 -3.21
C ARG A 175 3.10 5.61 -3.50
N LYS A 176 2.66 4.45 -3.00
CA LYS A 176 1.29 3.97 -3.19
C LYS A 176 0.28 4.89 -2.51
N VAL A 177 0.60 5.34 -1.29
CA VAL A 177 -0.21 6.35 -0.57
C VAL A 177 -0.26 7.67 -1.34
N LYS A 178 0.87 8.13 -1.86
CA LYS A 178 0.94 9.33 -2.70
C LYS A 178 0.06 9.20 -3.93
N THR A 179 0.17 8.08 -4.65
CA THR A 179 -0.68 7.79 -5.82
C THR A 179 -2.14 7.87 -5.45
N TRP A 180 -2.55 7.30 -4.31
CA TRP A 180 -3.92 7.38 -3.80
C TRP A 180 -4.35 8.82 -3.47
N LEU A 181 -3.53 9.58 -2.74
CA LEU A 181 -3.83 10.98 -2.40
C LEU A 181 -3.96 11.89 -3.62
N THR A 182 -3.20 11.61 -4.68
CA THR A 182 -3.16 12.43 -5.90
C THR A 182 -3.95 11.83 -7.06
N GLN A 183 -4.88 10.90 -6.78
CA GLN A 183 -5.78 10.40 -7.81
C GLN A 183 -6.56 11.55 -8.44
N LYS A 184 -6.69 11.51 -9.77
CA LYS A 184 -7.37 12.52 -10.59
C LYS A 184 -8.55 11.90 -11.30
#